data_AF-A0A0C9TP07-F1
#
_entry.id   AF-A0A0C9TP07-F1
#
_cell.length_a   1.000
_cell.length_b   1.000
_cell.length_c   1.000
_cell.angle_alpha   90.00
_cell.angle_beta   90.00
_cell.angle_gamma   90.00
#
_symmetry.space_group_name_H-M   'P 1'
#
loop_
_entity.id
_entity.type
_entity.pdbx_description
1 polymer ?
#
loop_
_entity_poly.entity_id
_entity_poly.type
_entity_poly.pdbx_seq_one_letter_code
_entity_poly.pdbx_strand_id
1 'polypeptide(L)'
;MQELLELAGDPRSGNAFDLFIRGIRYDPEDCEKEEMVHLDITRDAIPTENVPVYISVDIDSLIWKTHCLHLKASINIHMVPYIQPKPPISTHNRTYVQLLKPQTDIQRANNEYTTYDRFKVSSIPHIHFGYLQGGINVWVAFPRMTHKQQDSPYFATQIPLLVQDRWFDFILQPAIKKIYGRGSKEYVNHSSQEYKARAAGRTETRLVDRIKLQELQDQIHTIICEDEDEDLSIFGSFFFIIDIRGIKFTNKDRDHLGNDPFEVLADVIPALDFDYMSKPENGECVIDLGISASPEADEPMVGLWNLTQVDASFAKAATNTPRLFNVGTLADYGAVSAEYPIDRASVIQMRYRMAYNLIFEIVRGNIQFPENSDAYAANGTFHARINQIINLYRDAKQSSYGVRDELRASIQTVKALLPIAKEKV
;
A
#
# COMPACT_ATOMS: atom_id res chain seq x y z
N MET A 1 -16.73 42.69 -20.47
CA MET A 1 -15.88 42.14 -21.56
C MET A 1 -14.51 42.80 -21.55
N GLN A 2 -14.42 44.13 -21.68
CA GLN A 2 -13.16 44.88 -21.53
C GLN A 2 -12.46 44.62 -20.18
N GLU A 3 -13.23 44.66 -19.09
CA GLU A 3 -12.72 44.51 -17.71
C GLU A 3 -12.14 43.11 -17.41
N LEU A 4 -12.60 42.07 -18.12
CA LEU A 4 -12.12 40.70 -17.98
C LEU A 4 -10.94 40.39 -18.92
N LEU A 5 -10.89 41.04 -20.09
CA LEU A 5 -9.71 41.05 -20.98
C LEU A 5 -8.55 41.83 -20.34
N GLU A 6 -8.84 42.85 -19.54
CA GLU A 6 -7.87 43.58 -18.73
C GLU A 6 -7.34 42.74 -17.55
N LEU A 7 -8.18 41.88 -16.95
CA LEU A 7 -7.80 40.96 -15.87
C LEU A 7 -6.96 39.76 -16.35
N ALA A 8 -7.18 39.25 -17.56
CA ALA A 8 -6.47 38.10 -18.13
C ALA A 8 -5.05 38.42 -18.65
N GLY A 9 -4.74 39.69 -18.90
CA GLY A 9 -3.42 40.11 -19.38
C GLY A 9 -3.03 39.54 -20.76
N ASP A 10 -1.73 39.38 -21.02
CA ASP A 10 -1.23 38.81 -22.27
C ASP A 10 -1.59 37.31 -22.34
N PRO A 11 -2.31 36.84 -23.39
CA PRO A 11 -2.65 35.42 -23.59
C PRO A 11 -1.42 34.49 -23.74
N ARG A 12 -0.19 35.03 -23.83
CA ARG A 12 1.07 34.27 -23.78
C ARG A 12 1.73 34.26 -22.40
N SER A 13 1.13 34.91 -21.41
CA SER A 13 1.63 34.93 -20.03
C SER A 13 1.15 33.71 -19.23
N GLY A 14 1.92 33.31 -18.22
CA GLY A 14 1.62 32.14 -17.39
C GLY A 14 0.26 32.17 -16.69
N ASN A 15 -0.29 33.37 -16.42
CA ASN A 15 -1.58 33.53 -15.73
C ASN A 15 -2.79 33.13 -16.61
N ALA A 16 -2.64 33.12 -17.93
CA ALA A 16 -3.71 32.71 -18.85
C ALA A 16 -3.91 31.18 -18.88
N PHE A 17 -2.93 30.41 -18.43
CA PHE A 17 -2.99 28.95 -18.39
C PHE A 17 -3.86 28.38 -17.25
N ASP A 18 -4.23 29.20 -16.25
CA ASP A 18 -5.05 28.80 -15.10
C ASP A 18 -6.56 28.92 -15.34
N LEU A 19 -7.00 29.38 -16.52
CA LEU A 19 -8.41 29.59 -16.85
C LEU A 19 -9.00 28.38 -17.61
N PHE A 20 -9.87 27.62 -16.95
CA PHE A 20 -10.50 26.46 -17.57
C PHE A 20 -11.73 26.85 -18.41
N ILE A 21 -11.64 26.63 -19.74
CA ILE A 21 -12.75 26.77 -20.68
C ILE A 21 -13.50 25.43 -20.78
N ARG A 22 -14.72 25.35 -20.23
CA ARG A 22 -15.56 24.13 -20.24
C ARG A 22 -16.33 23.93 -21.55
N GLY A 23 -16.44 24.96 -22.37
CA GLY A 23 -17.21 24.98 -23.60
C GLY A 23 -17.52 26.39 -24.05
N ILE A 24 -18.09 26.49 -25.23
CA ILE A 24 -18.54 27.75 -25.83
C ILE A 24 -20.07 27.73 -25.81
N ARG A 25 -20.66 28.69 -25.10
CA ARG A 25 -22.08 29.00 -25.19
C ARG A 25 -22.25 30.01 -26.31
N TYR A 26 -23.07 29.68 -27.30
CA TYR A 26 -23.42 30.63 -28.35
C TYR A 26 -24.60 31.50 -27.88
N ASP A 27 -24.54 32.80 -28.17
CA ASP A 27 -25.66 33.71 -27.92
C ASP A 27 -26.86 33.25 -28.77
N PRO A 28 -28.05 33.01 -28.19
CA PRO A 28 -29.23 32.57 -28.95
C PRO A 28 -29.66 33.55 -30.04
N GLU A 29 -29.30 34.83 -29.91
CA GLU A 29 -29.63 35.89 -30.85
C GLU A 29 -28.46 36.25 -31.80
N ASP A 30 -27.25 35.77 -31.51
CA ASP A 30 -26.05 35.99 -32.31
C ASP A 30 -25.12 34.76 -32.29
N CYS A 31 -25.29 33.89 -33.28
CA CYS A 31 -24.54 32.65 -33.40
C CYS A 31 -23.03 32.84 -33.62
N GLU A 32 -22.54 34.06 -33.93
CA GLU A 32 -21.10 34.35 -34.03
C GLU A 32 -20.49 34.79 -32.69
N LYS A 33 -21.33 35.03 -31.68
CA LYS A 33 -20.89 35.46 -30.36
C LYS A 33 -20.69 34.25 -29.46
N GLU A 34 -19.44 33.86 -29.36
CA GLU A 34 -18.94 32.78 -28.52
C GLU A 34 -18.69 33.27 -27.09
N GLU A 35 -19.43 32.75 -26.10
CA GLU A 35 -19.20 33.00 -24.68
C GLU A 35 -18.58 31.76 -24.03
N MET A 36 -17.33 31.87 -23.57
CA MET A 36 -16.64 30.77 -22.88
C MET A 36 -17.25 30.54 -21.50
N VAL A 37 -17.65 29.29 -21.22
CA VAL A 37 -18.15 28.89 -19.90
C VAL A 37 -16.97 28.60 -18.99
N HIS A 38 -16.80 29.42 -17.97
CA HIS A 38 -15.76 29.27 -16.95
C HIS A 38 -16.33 28.58 -15.72
N LEU A 39 -15.60 27.61 -15.18
CA LEU A 39 -15.88 27.04 -13.87
C LEU A 39 -14.94 27.70 -12.86
N ASP A 40 -15.48 28.56 -12.00
CA ASP A 40 -14.75 29.14 -10.87
C ASP A 40 -15.24 28.50 -9.57
N ILE A 41 -14.55 27.43 -9.18
CA ILE A 41 -14.88 26.69 -7.96
C ILE A 41 -14.66 27.49 -6.68
N THR A 42 -13.94 28.62 -6.73
CA THR A 42 -13.74 29.48 -5.55
C THR A 42 -14.98 30.32 -5.26
N ARG A 43 -15.75 30.67 -6.30
CA ARG A 43 -17.02 31.40 -6.15
C ARG A 43 -18.15 30.51 -5.67
N ASP A 44 -18.14 29.24 -6.10
CA ASP A 44 -19.10 28.22 -5.67
C ASP A 44 -18.66 27.53 -4.35
N ALA A 45 -17.50 27.89 -3.80
CA ALA A 45 -17.01 27.32 -2.57
C ALA A 45 -17.86 27.77 -1.39
N ILE A 46 -18.30 26.80 -0.58
CA ILE A 46 -18.92 27.08 0.71
C ILE A 46 -17.83 27.02 1.79
N PRO A 47 -17.66 28.08 2.61
CA PRO A 47 -16.74 28.05 3.73
C PRO A 47 -17.03 26.90 4.70
N THR A 48 -15.99 26.26 5.22
CA THR A 48 -16.12 25.14 6.17
C THR A 48 -16.76 25.55 7.51
N GLU A 49 -16.79 26.84 7.83
CA GLU A 49 -17.55 27.38 8.97
C GLU A 49 -19.08 27.27 8.80
N ASN A 50 -19.55 27.16 7.56
CA ASN A 50 -20.98 27.09 7.23
C ASN A 50 -21.45 25.65 6.95
N VAL A 51 -20.54 24.69 6.88
CA VAL A 51 -20.83 23.28 6.62
C VAL A 51 -20.09 22.43 7.65
N PRO A 52 -20.80 21.71 8.53
CA PRO A 52 -20.16 20.79 9.46
C PRO A 52 -19.27 19.79 8.70
N VAL A 53 -18.06 19.57 9.22
CA VAL A 53 -17.11 18.61 8.65
C VAL A 53 -16.88 17.50 9.64
N TYR A 54 -17.26 16.29 9.26
CA TYR A 54 -16.99 15.09 10.04
C TYR A 54 -15.58 14.58 9.76
N ILE A 55 -14.74 14.56 10.80
CA ILE A 55 -13.42 13.93 10.77
C ILE A 55 -13.56 12.48 11.21
N SER A 56 -13.09 11.57 10.35
CA SER A 56 -13.01 10.14 10.67
C SER A 56 -11.59 9.63 10.53
N VAL A 57 -11.24 8.67 11.38
CA VAL A 57 -9.94 8.02 11.37
C VAL A 57 -10.09 6.51 11.18
N ASP A 58 -9.29 5.94 10.29
CA ASP A 58 -9.31 4.52 9.96
C ASP A 58 -7.91 3.97 9.71
N ILE A 59 -7.75 2.65 9.86
CA ILE A 59 -6.55 1.92 9.43
C ILE A 59 -6.90 1.19 8.13
N ASP A 60 -6.21 1.52 7.03
CA ASP A 60 -6.50 0.93 5.70
C ASP A 60 -5.74 -0.38 5.47
N SER A 61 -4.48 -0.42 5.90
CA SER A 61 -3.60 -1.57 5.69
C SER A 61 -2.53 -1.68 6.76
N LEU A 62 -1.94 -2.88 6.88
CA LEU A 62 -0.84 -3.18 7.78
C LEU A 62 0.17 -4.10 7.08
N ILE A 63 1.45 -3.81 7.26
CA ILE A 63 2.56 -4.67 6.85
C ILE A 63 3.50 -4.87 8.05
N TRP A 64 3.71 -6.12 8.46
CA TRP A 64 4.67 -6.48 9.52
C TRP A 64 5.74 -7.40 8.98
N LYS A 65 7.01 -7.02 9.19
CA LYS A 65 8.17 -7.79 8.76
C LYS A 65 8.91 -8.27 9.99
N THR A 66 9.13 -9.57 10.11
CA THR A 66 9.71 -10.18 11.31
C THR A 66 10.55 -11.39 10.96
N HIS A 67 11.58 -11.67 11.76
CA HIS A 67 12.32 -12.92 11.70
C HIS A 67 11.58 -14.08 12.37
N CYS A 68 10.70 -13.79 13.32
CA CYS A 68 9.91 -14.79 14.03
C CYS A 68 8.42 -14.42 13.97
N LEU A 69 7.63 -15.28 13.33
CA LEU A 69 6.19 -15.14 13.20
C LEU A 69 5.52 -15.48 14.54
N HIS A 70 4.81 -14.51 15.10
CA HIS A 70 4.03 -14.65 16.32
C HIS A 70 2.56 -14.33 16.04
N LEU A 71 1.67 -15.29 16.35
CA LEU A 71 0.24 -15.21 16.05
C LEU A 71 -0.58 -15.74 17.24
N LYS A 72 -1.73 -15.12 17.51
CA LYS A 72 -2.69 -15.58 18.54
C LYS A 72 -3.59 -16.70 18.03
N ALA A 73 -3.79 -16.80 16.72
CA ALA A 73 -4.61 -17.83 16.07
C ALA A 73 -3.77 -18.78 15.21
N SER A 74 -4.39 -19.89 14.81
CA SER A 74 -3.80 -20.84 13.88
C SER A 74 -3.68 -20.28 12.46
N ILE A 75 -2.66 -20.72 11.73
CA ILE A 75 -2.37 -20.32 10.36
C ILE A 75 -2.51 -21.51 9.40
N ASN A 76 -3.04 -21.28 8.20
CA ASN A 76 -3.01 -22.26 7.11
C ASN A 76 -1.72 -22.10 6.32
N ILE A 77 -0.83 -23.07 6.42
CA ILE A 77 0.47 -23.08 5.74
C ILE A 77 0.37 -23.89 4.45
N HIS A 78 0.91 -23.38 3.35
CA HIS A 78 0.93 -24.10 2.08
C HIS A 78 1.87 -25.31 2.13
N MET A 79 1.43 -26.42 1.54
CA MET A 79 2.24 -27.64 1.42
C MET A 79 2.86 -27.82 0.03
N VAL A 80 2.46 -27.00 -0.93
CA VAL A 80 2.94 -26.99 -2.32
C VAL A 80 3.12 -25.55 -2.79
N PRO A 81 3.95 -25.30 -3.84
CA PRO A 81 4.11 -23.97 -4.41
C PRO A 81 2.79 -23.29 -4.75
N TYR A 82 2.63 -22.04 -4.31
CA TYR A 82 1.52 -21.19 -4.68
C TYR A 82 1.88 -20.44 -5.98
N ILE A 83 1.35 -20.90 -7.11
CA ILE A 83 1.70 -20.34 -8.42
C ILE A 83 0.81 -19.12 -8.72
N GLN A 84 1.44 -17.95 -8.90
CA GLN A 84 0.82 -16.73 -9.40
C GLN A 84 1.53 -16.23 -10.66
N PRO A 85 0.82 -15.51 -11.55
CA PRO A 85 1.42 -14.89 -12.73
C PRO A 85 2.38 -13.73 -12.40
N LYS A 86 2.31 -13.19 -11.17
CA LYS A 86 3.17 -12.10 -10.70
C LYS A 86 3.74 -12.45 -9.32
N PRO A 87 4.90 -11.86 -8.95
CA PRO A 87 5.36 -11.89 -7.57
C PRO A 87 4.26 -11.41 -6.62
N PRO A 88 4.07 -12.05 -5.45
CA PRO A 88 2.99 -11.68 -4.54
C PRO A 88 2.97 -10.20 -4.12
N ILE A 89 4.14 -9.63 -3.85
CA ILE A 89 4.37 -8.21 -3.60
C ILE A 89 5.07 -7.63 -4.83
N SER A 90 4.28 -7.29 -5.85
CA SER A 90 4.76 -6.76 -7.12
C SER A 90 4.87 -5.23 -7.16
N THR A 91 4.25 -4.52 -6.21
CA THR A 91 4.26 -3.05 -6.14
C THR A 91 5.08 -2.56 -4.94
N HIS A 92 5.82 -1.47 -5.14
CA HIS A 92 6.58 -0.83 -4.06
C HIS A 92 5.66 -0.09 -3.08
N ASN A 93 5.33 -0.75 -1.96
CA ASN A 93 4.52 -0.17 -0.89
C ASN A 93 5.35 0.64 0.10
N ARG A 94 6.43 1.32 -0.32
CA ARG A 94 7.25 2.19 0.55
C ARG A 94 7.74 1.49 1.84
N THR A 95 7.86 0.17 1.80
CA THR A 95 8.37 -0.68 2.87
C THR A 95 9.76 -1.17 2.51
N TYR A 96 10.63 -1.16 3.51
CA TYR A 96 12.05 -1.44 3.33
C TYR A 96 12.57 -2.40 4.40
N VAL A 97 13.68 -3.05 4.11
CA VAL A 97 14.47 -3.81 5.10
C VAL A 97 15.94 -3.44 4.93
N GLN A 98 16.73 -3.62 5.97
CA GLN A 98 18.18 -3.51 5.89
C GLN A 98 18.76 -4.90 5.62
N LEU A 99 19.42 -5.05 4.48
CA LEU A 99 20.11 -6.29 4.13
C LEU A 99 21.61 -6.11 4.33
N LEU A 100 22.22 -7.06 5.03
CA LEU A 100 23.67 -7.13 5.16
C LEU A 100 24.28 -7.45 3.78
N LYS A 101 25.25 -6.64 3.35
CA LYS A 101 26.02 -6.93 2.14
C LYS A 101 27.08 -7.99 2.46
N PRO A 102 27.15 -9.11 1.72
CA PRO A 102 28.26 -10.01 1.85
C PRO A 102 29.55 -9.28 1.48
N GLN A 103 30.58 -9.43 2.31
CA GLN A 103 31.90 -8.88 2.00
C GLN A 103 32.53 -9.65 0.86
N THR A 104 33.14 -8.94 -0.09
CA THR A 104 34.03 -9.59 -1.06
C THR A 104 35.32 -10.06 -0.38
N ASP A 105 36.04 -10.98 -1.01
CA ASP A 105 37.31 -11.49 -0.48
C ASP A 105 38.33 -10.36 -0.26
N ILE A 106 38.32 -9.33 -1.12
CA ILE A 106 39.16 -8.14 -1.01
C ILE A 106 38.80 -7.35 0.25
N GLN A 107 37.51 -7.09 0.46
CA GLN A 107 37.03 -6.35 1.64
C GLN A 107 37.35 -7.08 2.94
N ARG A 108 37.22 -8.41 2.93
CA ARG A 108 37.59 -9.26 4.07
C ARG A 108 39.09 -9.21 4.33
N ALA A 109 39.93 -9.31 3.29
CA ALA A 109 41.38 -9.20 3.41
C ALA A 109 41.83 -7.82 3.93
N ASN A 110 41.09 -6.77 3.61
CA ASN A 110 41.33 -5.40 4.05
C ASN A 110 40.75 -5.08 5.45
N ASN A 111 40.11 -6.03 6.13
CA ASN A 111 39.35 -5.78 7.38
C ASN A 111 38.34 -4.64 7.26
N GLU A 112 37.72 -4.48 6.09
CA GLU A 112 36.64 -3.51 5.92
C GLU A 112 35.43 -3.92 6.78
N TYR A 113 34.60 -2.95 7.17
CA TYR A 113 33.38 -3.23 7.92
C TYR A 113 32.28 -3.76 6.99
N THR A 114 31.50 -4.72 7.47
CA THR A 114 30.29 -5.14 6.76
C THR A 114 29.28 -4.00 6.76
N THR A 115 28.72 -3.71 5.59
CA THR A 115 27.74 -2.63 5.40
C THR A 115 26.35 -3.20 5.19
N TYR A 116 25.34 -2.34 5.38
CA TYR A 116 23.95 -2.66 5.13
C TYR A 116 23.40 -1.78 4.03
N ASP A 117 22.55 -2.35 3.19
CA ASP A 117 21.78 -1.61 2.21
C ASP A 117 20.30 -1.62 2.55
N ARG A 118 19.65 -0.48 2.35
CA ARG A 118 18.20 -0.37 2.42
C ARG A 118 17.59 -0.93 1.14
N PHE A 119 16.93 -2.07 1.24
CA PHE A 119 16.24 -2.73 0.14
C PHE A 119 14.74 -2.54 0.21
N LYS A 120 14.09 -2.39 -0.95
CA LYS A 120 12.63 -2.44 -1.06
C LYS A 120 12.18 -3.89 -0.87
N VAL A 121 11.16 -4.11 -0.07
CA VAL A 121 10.62 -5.46 0.16
C VAL A 121 10.14 -6.11 -1.14
N SER A 122 9.50 -5.31 -2.01
CA SER A 122 9.05 -5.72 -3.36
C SER A 122 10.19 -6.13 -4.31
N SER A 123 11.46 -5.88 -3.95
CA SER A 123 12.64 -6.23 -4.74
C SER A 123 13.37 -7.47 -4.21
N ILE A 124 12.86 -8.11 -3.16
CA ILE A 124 13.42 -9.33 -2.58
C ILE A 124 12.57 -10.52 -3.08
N PRO A 125 13.18 -11.64 -3.51
CA PRO A 125 12.43 -12.84 -3.86
C PRO A 125 11.62 -13.36 -2.68
N HIS A 126 10.35 -13.69 -2.91
CA HIS A 126 9.45 -14.16 -1.87
C HIS A 126 8.34 -15.06 -2.44
N ILE A 127 7.75 -15.88 -1.58
CA ILE A 127 6.64 -16.77 -1.91
C ILE A 127 5.52 -16.65 -0.87
N HIS A 128 4.33 -17.13 -1.22
CA HIS A 128 3.24 -17.27 -0.27
C HIS A 128 3.52 -18.43 0.68
N PHE A 129 3.65 -18.11 1.96
CA PHE A 129 3.89 -19.10 3.00
C PHE A 129 2.56 -19.68 3.49
N GLY A 130 1.57 -18.82 3.69
CA GLY A 130 0.27 -19.22 4.21
C GLY A 130 -0.65 -18.02 4.46
N TYR A 131 -1.81 -18.29 5.02
CA TYR A 131 -2.81 -17.26 5.30
C TYR A 131 -3.63 -17.59 6.54
N LEU A 132 -4.23 -16.55 7.13
CA LEU A 132 -5.25 -16.67 8.16
C LEU A 132 -6.61 -16.25 7.60
N GLN A 133 -7.68 -16.53 8.36
CA GLN A 133 -8.99 -15.96 8.06
C GLN A 133 -8.95 -14.43 8.10
N GLY A 134 -9.86 -13.78 7.37
CA GLY A 134 -9.93 -12.32 7.30
C GLY A 134 -8.97 -11.68 6.30
N GLY A 135 -8.43 -12.44 5.35
CA GLY A 135 -7.59 -11.89 4.27
C GLY A 135 -6.16 -11.56 4.68
N ILE A 136 -5.68 -12.13 5.79
CA ILE A 136 -4.32 -11.95 6.29
C ILE A 136 -3.40 -12.90 5.53
N ASN A 137 -2.49 -12.35 4.73
CA ASN A 137 -1.51 -13.15 4.00
C ASN A 137 -0.17 -13.13 4.70
N VAL A 138 0.52 -14.26 4.69
CA VAL A 138 1.86 -14.42 5.21
C VAL A 138 2.78 -14.87 4.09
N TRP A 139 3.80 -14.07 3.84
CA TRP A 139 4.85 -14.32 2.86
C TRP A 139 6.14 -14.68 3.58
N VAL A 140 6.99 -15.44 2.90
CA VAL A 140 8.38 -15.65 3.31
C VAL A 140 9.29 -15.08 2.22
N ALA A 141 10.24 -14.25 2.63
CA ALA A 141 11.19 -13.58 1.75
C ALA A 141 12.60 -14.16 1.94
N PHE A 142 13.38 -14.23 0.86
CA PHE A 142 14.69 -14.87 0.81
C PHE A 142 15.78 -13.87 0.35
N PRO A 143 16.38 -13.11 1.29
CA PRO A 143 17.40 -12.12 0.98
C PRO A 143 18.58 -12.63 0.16
N ARG A 144 19.04 -13.86 0.44
CA ARG A 144 20.22 -14.46 -0.22
C ARG A 144 20.01 -14.72 -1.71
N MET A 145 18.76 -14.74 -2.17
CA MET A 145 18.42 -14.90 -3.58
C MET A 145 18.31 -13.57 -4.34
N THR A 146 18.53 -12.44 -3.68
CA THR A 146 18.33 -11.11 -4.29
C THR A 146 19.36 -10.86 -5.39
N HIS A 147 18.89 -10.77 -6.64
CA HIS A 147 19.73 -10.45 -7.80
C HIS A 147 18.94 -9.64 -8.84
N LYS A 148 19.66 -9.00 -9.77
CA LYS A 148 19.04 -8.35 -10.93
C LYS A 148 18.75 -9.38 -12.01
N GLN A 149 17.68 -9.16 -12.77
CA GLN A 149 17.43 -9.89 -13.99
C GLN A 149 18.59 -9.69 -14.97
N GLN A 150 18.92 -10.75 -15.72
CA GLN A 150 19.92 -10.66 -16.78
C GLN A 150 19.52 -9.58 -17.79
N ASP A 151 20.47 -8.72 -18.14
CA ASP A 151 20.30 -7.61 -19.10
C ASP A 151 19.19 -6.60 -18.74
N SER A 152 18.80 -6.53 -17.47
CA SER A 152 17.70 -5.67 -17.00
C SER A 152 18.08 -4.96 -15.70
N PRO A 153 17.68 -3.68 -15.52
CA PRO A 153 17.93 -2.95 -14.28
C PRO A 153 17.03 -3.43 -13.13
N TYR A 154 16.03 -4.29 -13.40
CA TYR A 154 15.03 -4.74 -12.45
C TYR A 154 15.50 -5.93 -11.63
N PHE A 155 15.05 -6.01 -10.37
CA PHE A 155 15.30 -7.17 -9.51
C PHE A 155 14.44 -8.36 -9.93
N ALA A 156 15.03 -9.55 -9.93
CA ALA A 156 14.31 -10.80 -10.13
C ALA A 156 13.63 -11.18 -8.82
N THR A 157 12.30 -11.08 -8.78
CA THR A 157 11.50 -11.27 -7.55
C THR A 157 10.61 -12.50 -7.60
N GLN A 158 10.33 -13.01 -8.80
CA GLN A 158 9.64 -14.27 -8.99
C GLN A 158 10.62 -15.43 -8.82
N ILE A 159 10.30 -16.36 -7.92
CA ILE A 159 11.11 -17.55 -7.70
C ILE A 159 10.66 -18.65 -8.68
N PRO A 160 11.58 -19.24 -9.47
CA PRO A 160 11.25 -20.35 -10.37
C PRO A 160 10.59 -21.52 -9.61
N LEU A 161 9.65 -22.21 -10.27
CA LEU A 161 8.91 -23.31 -9.65
C LEU A 161 9.83 -24.39 -9.06
N LEU A 162 10.90 -24.74 -9.76
CA LEU A 162 11.88 -25.73 -9.28
C LEU A 162 12.56 -25.30 -7.97
N VAL A 163 12.82 -24.01 -7.79
CA VAL A 163 13.40 -23.48 -6.54
C VAL A 163 12.34 -23.46 -5.44
N GLN A 164 11.09 -23.13 -5.76
CA GLN A 164 9.99 -23.24 -4.79
C GLN A 164 9.80 -24.69 -4.35
N ASP A 165 9.83 -25.64 -5.28
CA ASP A 165 9.73 -27.07 -4.98
C ASP A 165 10.78 -27.50 -3.97
N ARG A 166 12.03 -27.03 -4.08
CA ARG A 166 13.06 -27.33 -3.07
C ARG A 166 12.68 -26.82 -1.67
N TRP A 167 12.13 -25.62 -1.56
CA TRP A 167 11.63 -25.10 -0.27
C TRP A 167 10.56 -26.02 0.33
N PHE A 168 9.57 -26.44 -0.47
CA PHE A 168 8.51 -27.29 0.05
C PHE A 168 8.98 -28.70 0.35
N ASP A 169 9.72 -29.32 -0.56
CA ASP A 169 10.04 -30.74 -0.54
C ASP A 169 11.16 -31.08 0.47
N PHE A 170 12.16 -30.21 0.60
CA PHE A 170 13.30 -30.44 1.49
C PHE A 170 13.24 -29.70 2.83
N ILE A 171 12.49 -28.59 2.92
CA ILE A 171 12.45 -27.78 4.15
C ILE A 171 11.07 -27.86 4.82
N LEU A 172 10.02 -27.37 4.17
CA LEU A 172 8.74 -27.14 4.84
C LEU A 172 7.97 -28.43 5.14
N GLN A 173 7.83 -29.33 4.17
CA GLN A 173 7.12 -30.60 4.39
C GLN A 173 7.84 -31.48 5.44
N PRO A 174 9.17 -31.62 5.42
CA PRO A 174 9.89 -32.31 6.51
C PRO A 174 9.74 -31.64 7.87
N ALA A 175 9.79 -30.30 7.94
CA ALA A 175 9.58 -29.57 9.19
C ALA A 175 8.18 -29.82 9.77
N ILE A 176 7.14 -29.75 8.92
CA ILE A 176 5.76 -30.09 9.30
C ILE A 176 5.67 -31.52 9.82
N LYS A 177 6.27 -32.50 9.13
CA LYS A 177 6.28 -33.91 9.59
C LYS A 177 6.91 -34.09 10.97
N LYS A 178 7.93 -33.29 11.31
CA LYS A 178 8.61 -33.36 12.61
C LYS A 178 7.76 -32.80 13.76
N ILE A 179 7.03 -31.71 13.54
CA ILE A 179 6.22 -31.08 14.59
C ILE A 179 4.87 -31.78 14.86
N TYR A 180 4.41 -32.61 13.92
CA TYR A 180 3.20 -33.43 14.11
C TYR A 180 3.58 -34.85 14.56
N GLY A 181 3.12 -35.22 15.76
CA GLY A 181 3.43 -36.50 16.39
C GLY A 181 2.71 -37.72 15.78
N ARG A 182 2.83 -38.87 16.48
CA ARG A 182 2.34 -40.18 16.01
C ARG A 182 0.86 -40.20 15.60
N GLY A 183 0.01 -39.45 16.30
CA GLY A 183 -1.44 -39.40 16.05
C GLY A 183 -1.88 -38.51 14.88
N SER A 184 -0.95 -38.00 14.07
CA SER A 184 -1.29 -37.19 12.89
C SER A 184 -0.54 -37.64 11.63
N LYS A 185 0.17 -38.77 11.69
CA LYS A 185 1.05 -39.25 10.61
C LYS A 185 0.27 -39.48 9.31
N GLU A 186 -0.94 -39.99 9.40
CA GLU A 186 -1.84 -40.24 8.27
C GLU A 186 -2.24 -38.96 7.51
N TYR A 187 -2.07 -37.78 8.11
CA TYR A 187 -2.42 -36.49 7.51
C TYR A 187 -1.21 -35.68 7.03
N VAL A 188 -0.01 -35.96 7.57
CA VAL A 188 1.22 -35.19 7.27
C VAL A 188 2.35 -36.01 6.66
N ASN A 189 2.29 -37.35 6.71
CA ASN A 189 3.36 -38.20 6.18
C ASN A 189 3.12 -38.54 4.71
N HIS A 190 2.92 -37.50 3.89
CA HIS A 190 2.79 -37.63 2.44
C HIS A 190 4.10 -37.23 1.75
N SER A 191 4.38 -37.85 0.63
CA SER A 191 5.42 -37.42 -0.29
C SER A 191 5.02 -36.12 -0.98
N SER A 192 6.01 -35.40 -1.51
CA SER A 192 5.83 -34.21 -2.33
C SER A 192 4.88 -34.44 -3.52
N GLN A 193 5.00 -35.61 -4.17
CA GLN A 193 4.13 -35.98 -5.28
C GLN A 193 2.68 -36.19 -4.82
N GLU A 194 2.47 -36.80 -3.65
CA GLU A 194 1.13 -36.95 -3.08
C GLU A 194 0.52 -35.59 -2.71
N TYR A 195 1.30 -34.67 -2.13
CA TYR A 195 0.83 -33.30 -1.87
C TYR A 195 0.43 -32.57 -3.16
N LYS A 196 1.26 -32.67 -4.22
CA LYS A 196 0.97 -32.09 -5.54
C LYS A 196 -0.27 -32.73 -6.18
N ALA A 197 -0.44 -34.05 -6.06
CA ALA A 197 -1.62 -34.75 -6.55
C ALA A 197 -2.90 -34.33 -5.80
N ARG A 198 -2.83 -34.20 -4.47
CA ARG A 198 -3.96 -33.76 -3.63
C ARG A 198 -4.37 -32.32 -3.89
N ALA A 199 -3.38 -31.44 -4.14
CA ALA A 199 -3.65 -30.07 -4.51
C ALA A 199 -4.52 -30.00 -5.77
N ALA A 200 -4.34 -30.91 -6.74
CA ALA A 200 -5.15 -31.01 -7.96
C ALA A 200 -5.30 -29.65 -8.71
N GLY A 201 -4.23 -28.85 -8.74
CA GLY A 201 -4.23 -27.49 -9.32
C GLY A 201 -4.87 -26.41 -8.44
N ARG A 202 -5.26 -26.74 -7.20
CA ARG A 202 -5.71 -25.81 -6.15
C ARG A 202 -4.64 -25.69 -5.06
N THR A 203 -5.03 -25.19 -3.89
CA THR A 203 -4.18 -25.06 -2.71
C THR A 203 -4.29 -26.29 -1.81
N GLU A 204 -3.16 -26.88 -1.43
CA GLU A 204 -3.06 -27.83 -0.32
C GLU A 204 -2.41 -27.14 0.88
N THR A 205 -3.07 -27.17 2.04
CA THR A 205 -2.63 -26.47 3.24
C THR A 205 -2.69 -27.33 4.50
N ARG A 206 -1.93 -26.96 5.53
CA ARG A 206 -2.03 -27.54 6.88
C ARG A 206 -2.21 -26.45 7.92
N LEU A 207 -3.14 -26.70 8.83
CA LEU A 207 -3.46 -25.78 9.92
C LEU A 207 -2.47 -25.97 11.07
N VAL A 208 -1.63 -24.97 11.31
CA VAL A 208 -0.62 -24.96 12.39
C VAL A 208 -1.07 -24.00 13.48
N ASP A 209 -1.20 -24.51 14.70
CA ASP A 209 -1.55 -23.72 15.89
C ASP A 209 -0.37 -22.91 16.41
N ARG A 210 -0.64 -22.00 17.35
CA ARG A 210 0.38 -21.08 17.90
C ARG A 210 1.56 -21.78 18.58
N ILE A 211 1.36 -22.97 19.17
CA ILE A 211 2.41 -23.68 19.91
C ILE A 211 3.37 -24.31 18.89
N LYS A 212 2.79 -25.03 17.92
CA LYS A 212 3.54 -25.69 16.85
C LYS A 212 4.17 -24.71 15.87
N LEU A 213 3.67 -23.48 15.77
CA LEU A 213 4.24 -22.47 14.88
C LEU A 213 5.66 -22.09 15.27
N GLN A 214 5.96 -21.99 16.57
CA GLN A 214 7.33 -21.75 17.03
C GLN A 214 8.22 -22.95 16.70
N GLU A 215 7.76 -24.15 17.06
CA GLU A 215 8.49 -25.40 16.77
C GLU A 215 8.77 -25.56 15.26
N LEU A 216 7.81 -25.18 14.41
CA LEU A 216 7.96 -25.24 12.95
C LEU A 216 9.09 -24.32 12.47
N GLN A 217 9.13 -23.09 12.95
CA GLN A 217 10.16 -22.12 12.57
C GLN A 217 11.54 -22.60 13.01
N ASP A 218 11.64 -23.14 14.23
CA ASP A 218 12.88 -23.73 14.75
C ASP A 218 13.33 -24.91 13.89
N GLN A 219 12.40 -25.82 13.53
CA GLN A 219 12.70 -26.96 12.65
C GLN A 219 13.12 -26.53 11.24
N ILE A 220 12.52 -25.47 10.68
CA ILE A 220 12.95 -24.92 9.39
C ILE A 220 14.40 -24.44 9.48
N HIS A 221 14.76 -23.71 10.55
CA HIS A 221 16.14 -23.26 10.77
C HIS A 221 17.10 -24.44 10.93
N THR A 222 16.74 -25.44 11.73
CA THR A 222 17.55 -26.65 11.92
C THR A 222 17.82 -27.36 10.60
N ILE A 223 16.77 -27.61 9.79
CA ILE A 223 16.92 -28.29 8.49
C ILE A 223 17.84 -27.51 7.55
N ILE A 224 17.70 -26.18 7.47
CA ILE A 224 18.57 -25.35 6.62
C ILE A 224 20.03 -25.35 7.10
N CYS A 225 20.27 -25.40 8.42
CA CYS A 225 21.62 -25.30 8.98
C CYS A 225 22.37 -26.64 9.01
N GLU A 226 21.65 -27.74 9.19
CA GLU A 226 22.21 -29.10 9.25
C GLU A 226 22.28 -29.77 7.86
N ASP A 227 21.83 -29.08 6.81
CA ASP A 227 21.92 -29.59 5.45
C ASP A 227 23.37 -29.64 4.94
N GLU A 228 23.77 -30.83 4.49
CA GLU A 228 25.09 -31.08 3.90
C GLU A 228 25.02 -31.30 2.38
N ASP A 229 23.86 -31.65 1.83
CA ASP A 229 23.74 -32.23 0.49
C ASP A 229 22.90 -31.38 -0.49
N GLU A 230 21.91 -30.62 0.00
CA GLU A 230 20.90 -29.96 -0.84
C GLU A 230 21.14 -28.46 -1.05
N ASP A 231 22.26 -27.90 -0.59
CA ASP A 231 22.58 -26.46 -0.67
C ASP A 231 21.44 -25.56 -0.15
N LEU A 232 20.75 -25.99 0.91
CA LEU A 232 19.58 -25.27 1.46
C LEU A 232 19.95 -23.92 2.08
N SER A 233 21.24 -23.65 2.25
CA SER A 233 21.77 -22.37 2.74
C SER A 233 21.29 -21.15 1.93
N ILE A 234 20.87 -21.32 0.67
CA ILE A 234 20.25 -20.27 -0.15
C ILE A 234 18.91 -19.77 0.41
N PHE A 235 18.17 -20.63 1.12
CA PHE A 235 16.95 -20.26 1.85
C PHE A 235 17.26 -19.67 3.23
N GLY A 236 18.53 -19.66 3.64
CA GLY A 236 18.97 -19.07 4.89
C GLY A 236 18.68 -17.57 4.95
N SER A 237 18.66 -17.03 6.18
CA SER A 237 18.35 -15.61 6.45
C SER A 237 16.97 -15.16 5.97
N PHE A 238 16.02 -16.08 5.80
CA PHE A 238 14.64 -15.74 5.47
C PHE A 238 13.99 -14.91 6.58
N PHE A 239 12.93 -14.20 6.22
CA PHE A 239 12.07 -13.51 7.17
C PHE A 239 10.63 -13.53 6.67
N PHE A 240 9.67 -13.32 7.58
CA PHE A 240 8.25 -13.31 7.29
C PHE A 240 7.73 -11.90 7.04
N ILE A 241 6.72 -11.81 6.20
CA ILE A 241 5.97 -10.58 5.93
C ILE A 241 4.49 -10.90 6.09
N ILE A 242 3.83 -10.27 7.06
CA ILE A 242 2.37 -10.24 7.12
C ILE A 242 1.88 -9.03 6.33
N ASP A 243 0.88 -9.24 5.46
CA ASP A 243 0.22 -8.19 4.67
C ASP A 243 -1.29 -8.31 4.85
N ILE A 244 -1.91 -7.21 5.28
CA ILE A 244 -3.36 -7.04 5.42
C ILE A 244 -3.74 -5.77 4.68
N ARG A 245 -4.73 -5.87 3.77
CA ARG A 245 -5.17 -4.74 2.94
C ARG A 245 -6.67 -4.56 3.02
N GLY A 246 -7.12 -3.32 2.86
CA GLY A 246 -8.53 -2.98 2.69
C GLY A 246 -9.36 -3.21 3.94
N ILE A 247 -8.76 -3.06 5.13
CA ILE A 247 -9.46 -3.23 6.41
C ILE A 247 -10.20 -1.95 6.85
N LYS A 248 -10.13 -0.86 6.08
CA LYS A 248 -10.78 0.44 6.36
C LYS A 248 -12.22 0.32 6.86
N PHE A 249 -13.07 -0.44 6.18
CA PHE A 249 -14.50 -0.53 6.54
C PHE A 249 -14.72 -1.19 7.90
N THR A 250 -13.85 -2.12 8.30
CA THR A 250 -14.05 -2.87 9.54
C THR A 250 -13.79 -2.04 10.80
N ASN A 251 -12.98 -0.98 10.69
CA ASN A 251 -12.67 -0.09 11.81
C ASN A 251 -13.30 1.32 11.68
N LYS A 252 -13.46 1.85 10.46
CA LYS A 252 -14.05 3.17 10.22
C LYS A 252 -15.50 3.27 10.73
N ASP A 253 -16.29 2.23 10.50
CA ASP A 253 -17.70 2.20 10.91
C ASP A 253 -17.86 2.22 12.44
N ARG A 254 -16.80 1.94 13.21
CA ARG A 254 -16.83 1.95 14.67
C ARG A 254 -16.20 3.20 15.29
N ASP A 255 -15.68 4.12 14.47
CA ASP A 255 -15.02 5.35 14.96
C ASP A 255 -16.00 6.23 15.77
N HIS A 256 -17.27 6.26 15.37
CA HIS A 256 -18.35 6.97 16.09
C HIS A 256 -18.61 6.44 17.51
N LEU A 257 -18.10 5.25 17.86
CA LEU A 257 -18.22 4.67 19.19
C LEU A 257 -17.16 5.19 20.17
N GLY A 258 -16.20 6.01 19.70
CA GLY A 258 -15.18 6.63 20.54
C GLY A 258 -14.05 5.71 20.99
N ASN A 259 -14.00 4.48 20.48
CA ASN A 259 -12.97 3.50 20.84
C ASN A 259 -11.61 3.85 20.24
N ASP A 260 -10.52 3.42 20.89
CA ASP A 260 -9.19 3.42 20.27
C ASP A 260 -9.23 2.49 19.04
N PRO A 261 -8.87 2.96 17.83
CA PRO A 261 -8.76 2.12 16.64
C PRO A 261 -7.97 0.83 16.85
N PHE A 262 -6.98 0.80 17.76
CA PHE A 262 -6.23 -0.42 18.07
C PHE A 262 -7.01 -1.42 18.93
N GLU A 263 -7.91 -0.96 19.79
CA GLU A 263 -8.85 -1.84 20.51
C GLU A 263 -9.84 -2.45 19.52
N VAL A 264 -10.37 -1.63 18.62
CA VAL A 264 -11.26 -2.10 17.53
C VAL A 264 -10.54 -3.11 16.64
N LEU A 265 -9.28 -2.85 16.28
CA LEU A 265 -8.49 -3.78 15.46
C LEU A 265 -8.20 -5.10 16.19
N ALA A 266 -7.99 -5.09 17.51
CA ALA A 266 -7.82 -6.31 18.27
C ALA A 266 -9.09 -7.18 18.26
N ASP A 267 -10.28 -6.57 18.25
CA ASP A 267 -11.55 -7.27 18.13
C ASP A 267 -11.82 -7.79 16.71
N VAL A 268 -11.49 -6.99 15.70
CA VAL A 268 -11.72 -7.33 14.29
C VAL A 268 -10.70 -8.36 13.80
N ILE A 269 -9.46 -8.29 14.29
CA ILE A 269 -8.33 -9.13 13.87
C ILE A 269 -7.70 -9.78 15.11
N PRO A 270 -8.44 -10.65 15.82
CA PRO A 270 -7.98 -11.26 17.08
C PRO A 270 -6.81 -12.24 16.88
N ALA A 271 -6.52 -12.59 15.62
CA ALA A 271 -5.41 -13.44 15.24
C ALA A 271 -4.04 -12.78 15.44
N LEU A 272 -3.97 -11.44 15.46
CA LEU A 272 -2.73 -10.68 15.59
C LEU A 272 -2.49 -10.20 17.01
N ASP A 273 -1.21 -10.11 17.39
CA ASP A 273 -0.79 -9.50 18.64
C ASP A 273 -0.18 -8.12 18.39
N PHE A 274 -1.04 -7.09 18.35
CA PHE A 274 -0.60 -5.72 18.10
C PHE A 274 0.39 -5.20 19.13
N ASP A 275 0.32 -5.64 20.39
CA ASP A 275 1.27 -5.23 21.42
C ASP A 275 2.64 -5.86 21.18
N TYR A 276 2.68 -7.15 20.83
CA TYR A 276 3.90 -7.81 20.39
C TYR A 276 4.49 -7.15 19.14
N MET A 277 3.66 -6.88 18.13
CA MET A 277 4.06 -6.28 16.85
C MET A 277 4.48 -4.81 16.96
N SER A 278 4.07 -4.11 18.02
CA SER A 278 4.44 -2.71 18.26
C SER A 278 5.88 -2.53 18.74
N LYS A 279 6.54 -3.62 19.12
CA LYS A 279 7.89 -3.63 19.69
C LYS A 279 8.95 -3.78 18.59
N PRO A 280 9.90 -2.84 18.44
CA PRO A 280 10.91 -2.88 17.38
C PRO A 280 11.77 -4.15 17.36
N GLU A 281 12.02 -4.75 18.53
CA GLU A 281 12.78 -6.01 18.66
C GLU A 281 12.09 -7.21 18.00
N ASN A 282 10.77 -7.13 17.82
CA ASN A 282 9.96 -8.17 17.20
C ASN A 282 9.74 -7.93 15.70
N GLY A 283 10.48 -6.99 15.11
CA GLY A 283 10.35 -6.61 13.70
C GLY A 283 9.68 -5.26 13.51
N GLU A 284 9.50 -4.88 12.24
CA GLU A 284 8.96 -3.58 11.87
C GLU A 284 7.53 -3.72 11.37
N CYS A 285 6.57 -3.22 12.15
CA CYS A 285 5.18 -3.09 11.76
C CYS A 285 4.88 -1.66 11.32
N VAL A 286 4.39 -1.51 10.09
CA VAL A 286 3.92 -0.24 9.53
C VAL A 286 2.45 -0.35 9.16
N ILE A 287 1.71 0.71 9.40
CA ILE A 287 0.27 0.79 9.14
C ILE A 287 -0.06 2.08 8.40
N ASP A 288 -1.13 2.03 7.61
CA ASP A 288 -1.68 3.19 6.92
C ASP A 288 -2.83 3.77 7.74
N LEU A 289 -2.57 4.90 8.39
CA LEU A 289 -3.56 5.72 9.06
C LEU A 289 -4.22 6.65 8.05
N GLY A 290 -5.51 6.46 7.80
CA GLY A 290 -6.34 7.37 7.03
C GLY A 290 -7.06 8.37 7.94
N ILE A 291 -6.95 9.65 7.62
CA ILE A 291 -7.71 10.74 8.24
C ILE A 291 -8.57 11.35 7.14
N SER A 292 -9.88 11.23 7.26
CA SER A 292 -10.83 11.73 6.24
C SER A 292 -11.64 12.87 6.80
N ALA A 293 -11.80 13.95 6.03
CA ALA A 293 -12.66 15.07 6.33
C ALA A 293 -13.83 15.08 5.34
N SER A 294 -15.04 14.78 5.83
CA SER A 294 -16.24 14.63 5.03
C SER A 294 -17.23 15.76 5.30
N PRO A 295 -17.75 16.47 4.28
CA PRO A 295 -18.77 17.49 4.49
C PRO A 295 -20.13 16.85 4.84
N GLU A 296 -20.79 17.39 5.86
CA GLU A 296 -22.15 17.03 6.28
C GLU A 296 -23.09 18.18 5.92
N ALA A 297 -23.49 18.24 4.66
CA ALA A 297 -24.46 19.19 4.14
C ALA A 297 -25.71 18.45 3.62
N ASP A 298 -26.84 19.16 3.59
CA ASP A 298 -28.10 18.64 3.02
C ASP A 298 -27.97 18.37 1.51
N GLU A 299 -27.10 19.11 0.83
CA GLU A 299 -26.80 18.93 -0.59
C GLU A 299 -25.47 18.16 -0.78
N PRO A 300 -25.34 17.31 -1.81
CA PRO A 300 -24.09 16.64 -2.12
C PRO A 300 -22.94 17.62 -2.37
N MET A 301 -21.83 17.46 -1.63
CA MET A 301 -20.68 18.35 -1.70
C MET A 301 -19.38 17.61 -1.99
N VAL A 302 -18.45 18.30 -2.65
CA VAL A 302 -17.10 17.79 -2.94
C VAL A 302 -16.06 18.64 -2.21
N GLY A 303 -15.34 18.02 -1.28
CA GLY A 303 -14.15 18.58 -0.69
C GLY A 303 -12.96 18.47 -1.65
N LEU A 304 -12.19 19.56 -1.74
CA LEU A 304 -11.00 19.63 -2.58
C LEU A 304 -9.82 20.14 -1.77
N TRP A 305 -8.72 19.39 -1.75
CA TRP A 305 -7.45 19.87 -1.24
C TRP A 305 -6.89 20.96 -2.12
N ASN A 306 -6.66 22.14 -1.54
CA ASN A 306 -5.86 23.19 -2.18
C ASN A 306 -4.37 22.79 -2.14
N LEU A 307 -3.75 22.62 -3.29
CA LEU A 307 -2.39 22.11 -3.44
C LEU A 307 -1.36 23.03 -2.78
N THR A 308 -1.55 24.36 -2.83
CA THR A 308 -0.62 25.31 -2.17
C THR A 308 -0.58 25.07 -0.66
N GLN A 309 -1.75 24.92 -0.03
CA GLN A 309 -1.85 24.69 1.42
C GLN A 309 -1.33 23.30 1.81
N VAL A 310 -1.68 22.27 1.02
CA VAL A 310 -1.24 20.91 1.29
C VAL A 310 0.28 20.78 1.09
N ASP A 311 0.84 21.32 0.02
CA ASP A 311 2.28 21.31 -0.25
C ASP A 311 3.07 22.02 0.87
N ALA A 312 2.60 23.19 1.32
CA ALA A 312 3.16 23.89 2.48
C ALA A 312 3.14 23.01 3.74
N SER A 313 2.09 22.20 3.94
CA SER A 313 2.03 21.26 5.06
C SER A 313 3.05 20.12 4.94
N PHE A 314 3.34 19.65 3.72
CA PHE A 314 4.37 18.63 3.44
C PHE A 314 5.78 19.16 3.64
N ALA A 315 6.02 20.43 3.27
CA ALA A 315 7.25 21.14 3.57
C ALA A 315 7.44 21.32 5.08
N LYS A 316 6.39 21.72 5.81
CA LYS A 316 6.42 21.83 7.29
C LYS A 316 6.66 20.48 7.97
N ALA A 317 6.14 19.39 7.38
CA ALA A 317 6.43 18.03 7.83
C ALA A 317 7.86 17.57 7.51
N ALA A 318 8.62 18.35 6.73
CA ALA A 318 9.96 18.06 6.21
C ALA A 318 10.04 16.71 5.49
N THR A 319 9.10 16.50 4.56
CA THR A 319 9.14 15.38 3.63
C THR A 319 10.18 15.62 2.52
N ASN A 320 10.51 14.58 1.75
CA ASN A 320 11.26 14.75 0.50
C ASN A 320 10.43 15.57 -0.50
N THR A 321 11.03 15.96 -1.63
CA THR A 321 10.31 16.65 -2.72
C THR A 321 9.00 15.94 -3.05
N PRO A 322 7.85 16.59 -2.82
CA PRO A 322 6.56 15.98 -3.01
C PRO A 322 6.22 15.83 -4.49
N ARG A 323 5.33 14.87 -4.78
CA ARG A 323 4.70 14.70 -6.09
C ARG A 323 3.29 15.23 -6.02
N LEU A 324 2.99 16.19 -6.90
CA LEU A 324 1.67 16.81 -7.02
C LEU A 324 0.88 16.12 -8.15
N PHE A 325 -0.43 16.00 -7.94
CA PHE A 325 -1.38 15.45 -8.91
C PHE A 325 -2.63 16.30 -8.91
N ASN A 326 -3.03 16.83 -10.06
CA ASN A 326 -4.19 17.69 -10.16
C ASN A 326 -5.47 16.86 -10.34
N VAL A 327 -6.62 17.37 -9.89
CA VAL A 327 -7.93 16.75 -10.16
C VAL A 327 -8.42 17.22 -11.52
N GLY A 328 -8.19 16.40 -12.54
CA GLY A 328 -8.54 16.74 -13.91
C GLY A 328 -7.83 18.02 -14.33
N THR A 329 -8.59 19.09 -14.53
CA THR A 329 -8.10 20.37 -15.03
C THR A 329 -8.04 21.46 -13.96
N LEU A 330 -8.33 21.13 -12.70
CA LEU A 330 -8.20 22.05 -11.57
C LEU A 330 -6.74 22.14 -11.15
N ALA A 331 -6.01 23.13 -11.67
CA ALA A 331 -4.56 23.27 -11.48
C ALA A 331 -4.15 23.37 -10.01
N ASP A 332 -4.95 24.08 -9.20
CA ASP A 332 -4.66 24.34 -7.79
C ASP A 332 -5.20 23.28 -6.82
N TYR A 333 -5.84 22.21 -7.33
CA TYR A 333 -6.53 21.24 -6.47
C TYR A 333 -6.18 19.80 -6.81
N GLY A 334 -5.94 18.98 -5.78
CA GLY A 334 -5.73 17.55 -6.00
C GLY A 334 -5.06 16.79 -4.89
N ALA A 335 -3.96 16.13 -5.23
CA ALA A 335 -3.27 15.22 -4.33
C ALA A 335 -1.78 15.51 -4.27
N VAL A 336 -1.20 15.25 -3.10
CA VAL A 336 0.23 15.41 -2.82
C VAL A 336 0.71 14.13 -2.17
N SER A 337 1.87 13.61 -2.59
CA SER A 337 2.51 12.48 -1.89
C SER A 337 4.02 12.63 -1.79
N ALA A 338 4.56 12.15 -0.68
CA ALA A 338 6.00 12.19 -0.42
C ALA A 338 6.42 11.13 0.60
N GLU A 339 7.66 10.64 0.47
CA GLU A 339 8.33 9.89 1.54
C GLU A 339 9.04 10.87 2.49
N TYR A 340 9.20 10.46 3.75
CA TYR A 340 10.09 11.18 4.66
C TYR A 340 11.56 10.86 4.36
N PRO A 341 12.50 11.80 4.55
CA PRO A 341 13.93 11.52 4.52
C PRO A 341 14.30 10.40 5.48
N ILE A 342 15.34 9.60 5.16
CA ILE A 342 15.69 8.38 5.92
C ILE A 342 15.91 8.68 7.40
N ASP A 343 16.74 9.68 7.70
CA ASP A 343 17.12 10.03 9.08
C ASP A 343 15.91 10.53 9.88
N ARG A 344 15.04 11.31 9.24
CA ARG A 344 13.80 11.77 9.85
C ARG A 344 12.86 10.58 10.10
N ALA A 345 12.67 9.74 9.11
CA ALA A 345 11.82 8.56 9.17
C ALA A 345 12.28 7.55 10.23
N SER A 346 13.57 7.47 10.55
CA SER A 346 14.05 6.65 11.69
C SER A 346 13.69 7.22 13.05
N VAL A 347 13.59 8.55 13.17
CA VAL A 347 13.27 9.22 14.45
C VAL A 347 11.77 9.25 14.69
N ILE A 348 11.00 9.73 13.72
CA ILE A 348 9.55 9.90 13.87
C ILE A 348 8.77 8.63 13.48
N GLN A 349 9.46 7.60 12.96
CA GLN A 349 8.88 6.35 12.50
C GLN A 349 7.70 6.50 11.50
N MET A 350 7.69 7.59 10.73
CA MET A 350 6.79 7.82 9.60
C MET A 350 7.56 7.65 8.30
N ARG A 351 6.99 6.91 7.35
CA ARG A 351 7.65 6.54 6.08
C ARG A 351 7.13 7.34 4.90
N TYR A 352 5.82 7.58 4.87
CA TYR A 352 5.15 8.16 3.72
C TYR A 352 3.90 8.93 4.16
N ARG A 353 3.56 9.97 3.40
CA ARG A 353 2.32 10.72 3.53
C ARG A 353 1.70 10.93 2.16
N MET A 354 0.37 10.85 2.07
CA MET A 354 -0.39 11.15 0.86
C MET A 354 -1.72 11.83 1.21
N ALA A 355 -1.91 13.04 0.70
CA ALA A 355 -3.19 13.74 0.77
C ALA A 355 -3.87 13.66 -0.61
N TYR A 356 -5.16 13.34 -0.66
CA TYR A 356 -5.92 13.22 -1.90
C TYR A 356 -7.43 13.44 -1.71
N ASN A 357 -8.14 13.74 -2.80
CA ASN A 357 -9.59 13.97 -2.77
C ASN A 357 -10.36 12.65 -2.91
N LEU A 358 -11.40 12.42 -2.11
CA LEU A 358 -12.16 11.16 -2.14
C LEU A 358 -12.99 10.98 -3.42
N ILE A 359 -13.17 12.04 -4.20
CA ILE A 359 -13.75 11.98 -5.56
C ILE A 359 -12.96 11.05 -6.51
N PHE A 360 -11.70 10.75 -6.19
CA PHE A 360 -10.91 9.75 -6.92
C PHE A 360 -11.43 8.32 -6.74
N GLU A 361 -12.15 8.00 -5.66
CA GLU A 361 -12.68 6.65 -5.42
C GLU A 361 -13.70 6.23 -6.48
N ILE A 362 -14.41 7.18 -7.11
CA ILE A 362 -15.37 6.91 -8.20
C ILE A 362 -14.68 6.30 -9.43
N VAL A 363 -13.50 6.80 -9.77
CA VAL A 363 -12.75 6.40 -10.98
C VAL A 363 -11.67 5.35 -10.68
N ARG A 364 -11.38 5.10 -9.39
CA ARG A 364 -10.34 4.16 -8.94
C ARG A 364 -10.63 2.74 -9.45
N GLY A 365 -9.65 2.14 -10.14
CA GLY A 365 -9.73 0.76 -10.65
C GLY A 365 -10.61 0.57 -11.89
N ASN A 366 -11.41 1.56 -12.28
CA ASN A 366 -12.39 1.45 -13.35
C ASN A 366 -11.94 2.09 -14.67
N ILE A 367 -10.95 2.99 -14.66
CA ILE A 367 -10.55 3.75 -15.86
C ILE A 367 -9.04 3.99 -15.91
N GLN A 368 -8.47 3.86 -17.11
CA GLN A 368 -7.18 4.47 -17.46
C GLN A 368 -7.43 5.90 -17.94
N PHE A 369 -6.86 6.90 -17.26
CA PHE A 369 -6.87 8.26 -17.78
C PHE A 369 -6.26 8.29 -19.20
N PRO A 370 -6.70 9.20 -20.08
CA PRO A 370 -6.08 9.36 -21.39
C PRO A 370 -4.57 9.60 -21.25
N GLU A 371 -3.78 9.03 -22.16
CA GLU A 371 -2.37 9.42 -22.22
C GLU A 371 -2.25 10.87 -22.68
N ASN A 372 -1.15 11.55 -22.32
CA ASN A 372 -0.95 12.94 -22.74
C ASN A 372 -0.95 13.07 -24.27
N SER A 373 -0.41 12.09 -24.99
CA SER A 373 -0.45 12.01 -26.46
C SER A 373 -1.88 12.01 -26.99
N ASP A 374 -2.77 11.21 -26.39
CA ASP A 374 -4.18 11.14 -26.77
C ASP A 374 -4.90 12.46 -26.47
N ALA A 375 -4.59 13.08 -25.34
CA ALA A 375 -5.14 14.37 -24.93
C ALA A 375 -4.70 15.50 -25.87
N TYR A 376 -3.42 15.57 -26.24
CA TYR A 376 -2.91 16.56 -27.19
C TYR A 376 -3.49 16.39 -28.59
N ALA A 377 -3.68 15.13 -29.03
CA ALA A 377 -4.27 14.84 -30.33
C ALA A 377 -5.81 14.96 -30.34
N ALA A 378 -6.44 15.11 -29.18
CA ALA A 378 -7.90 15.06 -28.99
C ALA A 378 -8.55 13.91 -29.78
N ASN A 379 -7.91 12.73 -29.78
CA ASN A 379 -8.30 11.65 -30.66
C ASN A 379 -9.55 10.89 -30.14
N GLY A 380 -10.06 9.93 -30.93
CA GLY A 380 -11.23 9.14 -30.55
C GLY A 380 -11.07 8.40 -29.21
N THR A 381 -9.85 7.97 -28.88
CA THR A 381 -9.52 7.31 -27.60
C THR A 381 -9.67 8.28 -26.42
N PHE A 382 -9.16 9.50 -26.55
CA PHE A 382 -9.35 10.56 -25.56
C PHE A 382 -10.83 10.81 -25.31
N HIS A 383 -11.61 11.06 -26.36
CA HIS A 383 -13.05 11.31 -26.23
C HIS A 383 -13.80 10.15 -25.59
N ALA A 384 -13.50 8.90 -25.99
CA ALA A 384 -14.13 7.72 -25.39
C ALA A 384 -13.84 7.60 -23.88
N ARG A 385 -12.58 7.78 -23.47
CA ARG A 385 -12.16 7.71 -22.07
C ARG A 385 -12.77 8.85 -21.24
N ILE A 386 -12.76 10.08 -21.76
CA ILE A 386 -13.37 11.22 -21.07
C ILE A 386 -14.89 11.03 -20.92
N ASN A 387 -15.58 10.56 -21.96
CA ASN A 387 -17.01 10.26 -21.86
C ASN A 387 -17.31 9.18 -20.81
N GLN A 388 -16.45 8.15 -20.70
CA GLN A 388 -16.57 7.15 -19.65
C GLN A 388 -16.43 7.77 -18.25
N ILE A 389 -15.44 8.65 -18.05
CA ILE A 389 -15.24 9.38 -16.79
C ILE A 389 -16.45 10.25 -16.47
N ILE A 390 -16.96 11.00 -17.46
CA ILE A 390 -18.16 11.84 -17.31
C ILE A 390 -19.37 11.02 -16.88
N ASN A 391 -19.58 9.84 -17.48
CA ASN A 391 -20.69 8.96 -17.13
C ASN A 391 -20.58 8.46 -15.68
N LEU A 392 -19.39 8.02 -15.24
CA LEU A 392 -19.20 7.63 -13.84
C LEU A 392 -19.52 8.77 -12.87
N TYR A 393 -19.05 9.99 -13.16
CA TYR A 393 -19.36 11.14 -12.31
C TYR A 393 -20.82 11.58 -12.37
N ARG A 394 -21.52 11.35 -13.49
CA ARG A 394 -22.95 11.64 -13.62
C ARG A 394 -23.78 10.80 -12.66
N ASP A 395 -23.44 9.55 -12.50
CA ASP A 395 -24.14 8.61 -11.63
C ASP A 395 -23.78 8.83 -10.14
N ALA A 396 -22.61 9.41 -9.87
CA ALA A 396 -22.12 9.70 -8.52
C ALA A 396 -22.63 11.01 -7.90
N LYS A 397 -23.48 11.78 -8.60
CA LYS A 397 -23.94 13.12 -8.17
C LYS A 397 -24.72 13.16 -6.85
N GLN A 398 -25.22 12.02 -6.38
CA GLN A 398 -26.07 11.94 -5.19
C GLN A 398 -25.27 11.80 -3.88
N SER A 399 -23.94 11.73 -3.95
CA SER A 399 -23.09 11.49 -2.78
C SER A 399 -22.11 12.63 -2.56
N SER A 400 -21.85 12.91 -1.28
CA SER A 400 -20.78 13.81 -0.86
C SER A 400 -19.44 13.09 -0.83
N TYR A 401 -18.38 13.77 -1.26
CA TYR A 401 -17.02 13.25 -1.27
C TYR A 401 -16.10 14.22 -0.55
N GLY A 402 -15.53 13.77 0.56
CA GLY A 402 -14.56 14.57 1.32
C GLY A 402 -13.15 14.55 0.75
N VAL A 403 -12.20 14.82 1.63
CA VAL A 403 -10.77 14.71 1.37
C VAL A 403 -10.12 13.75 2.37
N ARG A 404 -8.94 13.23 2.04
CA ARG A 404 -8.21 12.27 2.87
C ARG A 404 -6.73 12.61 2.97
N ASP A 405 -6.14 12.44 4.15
CA ASP A 405 -4.71 12.44 4.41
C ASP A 405 -4.33 11.07 4.98
N GLU A 406 -3.34 10.43 4.36
CA GLU A 406 -2.92 9.06 4.68
C GLU A 406 -1.46 9.07 5.11
N LEU A 407 -1.19 8.44 6.25
CA LEU A 407 0.13 8.36 6.87
C LEU A 407 0.54 6.90 7.03
N ARG A 408 1.68 6.53 6.44
CA ARG A 408 2.31 5.23 6.70
C ARG A 408 3.32 5.36 7.83
N ALA A 409 3.02 4.80 8.99
CA ALA A 409 3.84 4.95 10.19
C ALA A 409 3.86 3.68 11.06
N SER A 410 4.72 3.65 12.08
CA SER A 410 4.72 2.57 13.07
C SER A 410 3.46 2.61 13.94
N ILE A 411 3.12 1.46 14.56
CA ILE A 411 2.01 1.38 15.54
C ILE A 411 2.17 2.44 16.64
N GLN A 412 3.37 2.58 17.19
CA GLN A 412 3.64 3.54 18.28
C GLN A 412 3.37 4.98 17.86
N THR A 413 3.81 5.35 16.65
CA THR A 413 3.61 6.70 16.13
C THR A 413 2.14 6.97 15.86
N VAL A 414 1.41 6.00 15.30
CA VAL A 414 -0.02 6.16 15.09
C VAL A 414 -0.76 6.31 16.42
N LYS A 415 -0.46 5.47 17.43
CA LYS A 415 -1.02 5.64 18.79
C LYS A 415 -0.79 7.06 19.34
N ALA A 416 0.38 7.65 19.08
CA ALA A 416 0.68 9.02 19.51
C ALA A 416 -0.03 10.11 18.68
N LEU A 417 -0.31 9.86 17.39
CA LEU A 417 -0.98 10.81 16.50
C LEU A 417 -2.50 10.80 16.65
N LEU A 418 -3.10 9.68 17.04
CA LEU A 418 -4.55 9.50 17.11
C LEU A 418 -5.27 10.57 17.96
N PRO A 419 -4.82 10.91 19.19
CA PRO A 419 -5.48 11.97 19.97
C PRO A 419 -5.43 13.33 19.25
N ILE A 420 -4.28 13.66 18.66
CA ILE A 420 -4.07 14.94 17.97
C ILE A 420 -4.92 15.04 16.70
N ALA A 421 -5.06 13.93 15.98
CA ALA A 421 -5.87 13.86 14.76
C ALA A 421 -7.36 14.06 15.05
N LYS A 422 -7.82 13.67 16.25
CA LYS A 422 -9.21 13.87 16.71
C LYS A 422 -9.44 15.23 17.37
N GLU A 423 -8.42 15.84 17.99
CA GLU A 423 -8.51 17.14 18.67
C GLU A 423 -8.45 18.35 17.73
N LYS A 424 -7.81 18.24 16.56
CA LYS A 424 -7.69 19.36 15.61
C LYS A 424 -8.94 19.52 14.76
N VAL A 425 -9.97 20.09 15.38
CA VAL A 425 -11.08 20.83 14.75
C VAL A 425 -10.98 22.27 15.21
#